data_AF-A0A5C4JB11-F1
#
_entry.id   AF-A0A5C4JB11-F1
#
_cell.length_a   1.000
_cell.length_b   1.000
_cell.length_c   1.000
_cell.angle_alpha   90.00
_cell.angle_beta   90.00
_cell.angle_gamma   90.00
#
_symmetry.space_group_name_H-M   'P 1'
#
loop_
_entity.id
_entity.type
_entity.pdbx_description
1 polymer ?
#
loop_
_entity_poly.entity_id
_entity_poly.type
_entity_poly.pdbx_seq_one_letter_code
_entity_poly.pdbx_strand_id
1 'polypeptide(L)'
;MAYLAGALIVFFGLLVSIALHELGHFSFAKLFRVRTTQFMVGFGPTMKSWRRGETEYGVKWIPLGGYVRMIGMLPPRKGDAPGQVRQASTGPFQGLIESARGAALEEVRPGDEDRVFYAKKWWQKALIMVGGPAMNLILAVLFFAILLMGIGTNQPQPVINTVAQCIVPASQSELKDCPANAPQTPAKQVGLLPGDRIVAFDGKRIGDYRDLQEQIRDAGGRTVPMTVRRDGQDLRMNVPITRNKMRDLDNEDKIVNVGFLGITPGSAVERQGPGAVASTMGDLTSRTAGALVRMPQKMVGVWNAAFGGEERDPNGPIGVVGVSRIGGEFAADDTIAGSQKVAYFVMLLGSLNLAVGLFNLVPLLPLDGGHIAGALLEAVKKLFAKIFRRPDPGYVDVAKALPVTYVMAAVLIVMGGLLIYADLFNPVRVTG
;
A
#
# COMPACT_ATOMS: atom_id res chain seq x y z
N MET A 1 19.00 15.35 -15.36
CA MET A 1 19.16 15.65 -13.91
C MET A 1 17.89 15.40 -13.11
N ALA A 2 16.72 15.89 -13.55
CA ALA A 2 15.45 15.69 -12.83
C ALA A 2 15.08 14.21 -12.62
N TYR A 3 15.28 13.35 -13.62
CA TYR A 3 15.07 11.90 -13.52
C TYR A 3 15.82 11.28 -12.32
N LEU A 4 17.14 11.51 -12.26
CA LEU A 4 17.99 10.97 -11.19
C LEU A 4 17.58 11.53 -9.83
N ALA A 5 17.25 12.83 -9.74
CA ALA A 5 16.77 13.43 -8.50
C ALA A 5 15.47 12.77 -8.00
N GLY A 6 14.48 12.56 -8.90
CA GLY A 6 13.22 11.89 -8.56
C GLY A 6 13.44 10.45 -8.08
N ALA A 7 14.24 9.67 -8.81
CA ALA A 7 14.59 8.31 -8.44
C ALA A 7 15.29 8.25 -7.07
N LEU A 8 16.24 9.16 -6.80
CA LEU A 8 16.93 9.23 -5.52
C LEU A 8 16.01 9.63 -4.36
N ILE A 9 15.07 10.57 -4.58
CA ILE A 9 14.09 10.94 -3.55
C ILE A 9 13.24 9.74 -3.13
N VAL A 10 12.74 8.96 -4.09
CA VAL A 10 11.96 7.75 -3.81
C VAL A 10 12.80 6.73 -3.07
N PHE A 11 14.01 6.49 -3.56
CA PHE A 11 14.94 5.52 -2.98
C PHE A 11 15.33 5.86 -1.52
N PHE A 12 15.76 7.09 -1.26
CA PHE A 12 16.11 7.53 0.09
C PHE A 12 14.88 7.66 0.99
N GLY A 13 13.72 8.06 0.44
CA GLY A 13 12.46 8.08 1.17
C GLY A 13 12.05 6.68 1.64
N LEU A 14 12.23 5.66 0.80
CA LEU A 14 11.99 4.27 1.17
C LEU A 14 12.97 3.78 2.24
N LEU A 15 14.26 4.13 2.14
CA LEU A 15 15.26 3.81 3.16
C LEU A 15 14.91 4.40 4.53
N VAL A 16 14.47 5.66 4.56
CA VAL A 16 14.02 6.32 5.79
C VAL A 16 12.77 5.63 6.35
N SER A 17 11.81 5.28 5.49
CA SER A 17 10.63 4.50 5.88
C SER A 17 11.01 3.18 6.55
N ILE A 18 11.94 2.42 5.97
CA ILE A 18 12.43 1.16 6.54
C ILE A 18 13.15 1.40 7.87
N ALA A 19 14.00 2.43 7.97
CA ALA A 19 14.65 2.75 9.24
C ALA A 19 13.63 3.10 10.35
N LEU A 20 12.55 3.80 9.99
CA LEU A 20 11.46 4.12 10.92
C LEU A 20 10.63 2.88 11.27
N HIS A 21 10.42 1.95 10.33
CA HIS A 21 9.84 0.64 10.59
C HIS A 21 10.61 -0.12 11.67
N GLU A 22 11.93 -0.27 11.48
CA GLU A 22 12.81 -0.89 12.47
C GLU A 22 12.76 -0.16 13.82
N LEU A 23 12.67 1.18 13.79
CA LEU A 23 12.53 1.99 15.01
C LEU A 23 11.24 1.67 15.77
N GLY A 24 10.16 1.32 15.07
CA GLY A 24 8.91 0.87 15.66
C GLY A 24 9.10 -0.38 16.53
N HIS A 25 9.71 -1.43 15.98
CA HIS A 25 10.06 -2.64 16.74
C HIS A 25 10.99 -2.34 17.90
N PHE A 26 12.06 -1.59 17.61
CA PHE A 26 13.08 -1.22 18.58
C PHE A 26 12.50 -0.49 19.80
N SER A 27 11.59 0.45 19.56
CA SER A 27 10.98 1.26 20.62
C SER A 27 10.17 0.42 21.60
N PHE A 28 9.31 -0.48 21.10
CA PHE A 28 8.56 -1.40 21.96
C PHE A 28 9.45 -2.47 22.61
N ALA A 29 10.48 -2.95 21.91
CA ALA A 29 11.44 -3.90 22.48
C ALA A 29 12.14 -3.28 23.70
N LYS A 30 12.62 -2.04 23.59
CA LYS A 30 13.21 -1.30 24.71
C LYS A 30 12.19 -1.03 25.81
N LEU A 31 10.96 -0.64 25.46
CA LEU A 31 9.89 -0.39 26.43
C LEU A 31 9.60 -1.63 27.31
N PHE A 32 9.58 -2.83 26.71
CA PHE A 32 9.37 -4.08 27.43
C PHE A 32 10.66 -4.73 27.94
N ARG A 33 11.78 -4.01 27.92
CA ARG A 33 13.09 -4.46 28.39
C ARG A 33 13.58 -5.73 27.69
N VAL A 34 13.26 -5.90 26.41
CA VAL A 34 13.93 -6.88 25.55
C VAL A 34 15.30 -6.32 25.18
N ARG A 35 16.36 -7.12 25.34
CA ARG A 35 17.70 -6.68 24.95
C ARG A 35 17.84 -6.72 23.43
N THR A 36 18.27 -5.60 22.87
CA THR A 36 18.48 -5.42 21.43
C THR A 36 19.96 -5.18 21.17
N THR A 37 20.61 -6.09 20.45
CA THR A 37 22.07 -6.05 20.23
C THR A 37 22.46 -5.14 19.08
N GLN A 38 21.66 -5.10 18.02
CA GLN A 38 21.93 -4.31 16.82
C GLN A 38 20.67 -3.60 16.31
N PHE A 39 20.87 -2.39 15.78
CA PHE A 39 19.95 -1.63 14.96
C PHE A 39 20.70 -1.23 13.69
N MET A 40 20.38 -1.86 12.57
CA MET A 40 21.12 -1.67 11.32
C MET A 40 20.17 -1.28 10.20
N VAL A 41 20.57 -0.27 9.42
CA VAL A 41 19.89 0.08 8.17
C VAL A 41 20.72 -0.48 7.02
N GLY A 42 20.09 -1.30 6.18
CA GLY A 42 20.71 -2.04 5.08
C GLY A 42 21.25 -3.43 5.46
N PHE A 43 21.86 -4.10 4.48
CA PHE A 43 22.49 -5.42 4.58
C PHE A 43 23.96 -5.41 4.14
N GLY A 44 24.67 -6.52 4.37
CA GLY A 44 26.07 -6.70 3.96
C GLY A 44 27.09 -6.14 4.96
N PRO A 45 28.31 -5.82 4.49
CA PRO A 45 29.38 -5.27 5.33
C PRO A 45 28.97 -3.93 5.95
N THR A 46 29.38 -3.71 7.20
CA THR A 46 29.09 -2.46 7.91
C THR A 46 29.90 -1.32 7.31
N MET A 47 29.22 -0.26 6.86
CA MET A 47 29.87 0.96 6.38
C MET A 47 30.31 1.83 7.55
N LYS A 48 29.41 2.04 8.50
CA LYS A 48 29.67 2.80 9.72
C LYS A 48 28.75 2.31 10.83
N SER A 49 29.31 2.03 12.00
CA SER A 49 28.53 1.75 13.21
C SER A 49 29.12 2.45 14.43
N TRP A 50 28.28 2.65 15.44
CA TRP A 50 28.65 3.16 16.75
C TRP A 50 27.82 2.45 17.82
N ARG A 51 28.40 2.27 19.00
CA ARG A 51 27.72 1.60 20.12
C ARG A 51 27.21 2.62 21.13
N ARG A 52 25.92 2.54 21.47
CA ARG A 52 25.32 3.31 22.56
C ARG A 52 24.67 2.34 23.54
N GLY A 53 25.27 2.22 24.72
CA GLY A 53 24.87 1.23 25.72
C GLY A 53 25.09 -0.21 25.24
N GLU A 54 24.02 -0.98 25.20
CA GLU A 54 24.02 -2.38 24.77
C GLU A 54 23.73 -2.59 23.28
N THR A 55 23.35 -1.52 22.56
CA THR A 55 22.94 -1.59 21.15
C THR A 55 23.99 -0.96 20.26
N GLU A 56 24.36 -1.69 19.21
CA GLU A 56 25.15 -1.18 18.10
C GLU A 56 24.22 -0.61 17.02
N TYR A 57 24.42 0.66 16.68
CA TYR A 57 23.67 1.36 15.63
C TYR A 57 24.57 1.50 14.41
N GLY A 58 24.04 1.29 13.21
CA GLY A 58 24.86 1.46 12.02
C GLY A 58 24.12 1.44 10.71
N VAL A 59 24.87 1.77 9.65
CA VAL A 59 24.45 1.71 8.26
C VAL A 59 25.38 0.73 7.54
N LYS A 60 24.79 -0.11 6.68
CA LYS A 60 25.50 -1.11 5.89
C LYS A 60 25.56 -0.71 4.42
N TRP A 61 26.50 -1.31 3.68
CA TRP A 61 26.79 -0.94 2.30
C TRP A 61 25.66 -1.25 1.31
N ILE A 62 24.81 -2.22 1.60
CA ILE A 62 23.66 -2.55 0.75
C ILE A 62 22.44 -1.85 1.34
N PRO A 63 22.00 -0.71 0.79
CA PRO A 63 20.85 0.07 1.27
C PRO A 63 19.51 -0.57 0.86
N LEU A 64 19.34 -1.85 1.16
CA LEU A 64 18.09 -2.57 0.97
C LEU A 64 17.70 -3.10 2.35
N GLY A 65 16.51 -2.77 2.85
CA GLY A 65 16.04 -3.27 4.14
C GLY A 65 16.73 -2.65 5.36
N GLY A 66 16.47 -3.26 6.51
CA GLY A 66 17.01 -2.94 7.83
C GLY A 66 16.72 -4.11 8.75
N TYR A 67 17.30 -4.11 9.95
CA TYR A 67 16.95 -5.09 10.97
C TYR A 67 17.25 -4.60 12.39
N VAL A 68 16.40 -5.01 13.32
CA VAL A 68 16.67 -4.99 14.76
C VAL A 68 16.96 -6.41 15.25
N ARG A 69 18.17 -6.65 15.78
CA ARG A 69 18.47 -7.92 16.45
C ARG A 69 17.98 -7.90 17.89
N MET A 70 16.97 -8.72 18.17
CA MET A 70 16.43 -8.99 19.50
C MET A 70 16.87 -10.37 19.97
N ILE A 71 17.31 -10.47 21.22
CA ILE A 71 17.67 -11.78 21.77
C ILE A 71 16.41 -12.62 22.06
N GLY A 72 16.53 -13.95 21.91
CA GLY A 72 15.45 -14.87 22.22
C GLY A 72 14.26 -14.79 21.27
N MET A 73 14.49 -14.52 19.98
CA MET A 73 13.47 -14.64 18.94
C MET A 73 12.98 -16.09 18.76
N LEU A 74 13.89 -17.05 18.92
CA LEU A 74 13.57 -18.47 18.93
C LEU A 74 13.56 -19.01 20.37
N PRO A 75 12.47 -19.66 20.82
CA PRO A 75 12.45 -20.28 22.13
C PRO A 75 13.30 -21.55 22.20
N PRO A 76 13.83 -21.89 23.40
CA PRO A 76 14.42 -23.20 23.64
C PRO A 76 13.36 -24.31 23.58
N ARG A 77 13.78 -25.58 23.47
CA ARG A 77 12.83 -26.69 23.50
C ARG A 77 12.22 -26.83 24.88
N LYS A 78 10.97 -27.31 24.93
CA LYS A 78 10.32 -27.69 26.19
C LYS A 78 11.13 -28.81 26.86
N GLY A 79 11.64 -28.55 28.06
CA GLY A 79 12.40 -29.50 28.86
C GLY A 79 13.92 -29.36 28.78
N ASP A 80 14.45 -28.48 27.93
CA ASP A 80 15.87 -28.13 27.95
C ASP A 80 16.17 -27.22 29.16
N ALA A 81 17.31 -27.46 29.81
CA ALA A 81 17.81 -26.57 30.86
C ALA A 81 18.22 -25.20 30.25
N PRO A 82 18.12 -24.08 30.99
CA PRO A 82 18.58 -22.78 30.51
C PRO A 82 20.03 -22.87 30.01
N GLY A 83 20.27 -22.52 28.74
CA GLY A 83 21.60 -22.53 28.13
C GLY A 83 22.11 -23.87 27.56
N GLN A 84 21.29 -24.93 27.51
CA GLN A 84 21.67 -26.21 26.90
C GLN A 84 20.81 -26.52 25.68
N VAL A 85 21.44 -26.80 24.52
CA VAL A 85 20.77 -27.37 23.34
C VAL A 85 21.13 -28.85 23.31
N ARG A 86 20.18 -29.73 23.63
CA ARG A 86 20.37 -31.17 23.40
C ARG A 86 20.26 -31.43 21.90
N GLN A 87 21.36 -31.82 21.26
CA GLN A 87 21.30 -32.40 19.91
C GLN A 87 20.55 -33.72 20.02
N ALA A 88 19.34 -33.78 19.46
CA ALA A 88 18.46 -34.93 19.66
C ALA A 88 17.81 -35.41 18.37
N SER A 89 18.22 -34.92 17.19
CA SER A 89 17.67 -35.44 15.94
C SER A 89 18.63 -35.44 14.74
N THR A 90 18.47 -36.47 13.92
CA THR A 90 19.18 -36.76 12.67
C THR A 90 18.44 -36.28 11.41
N GLY A 91 17.24 -35.71 11.52
CA GLY A 91 16.47 -35.24 10.36
C GLY A 91 16.94 -33.88 9.82
N PRO A 92 16.98 -33.65 8.49
CA PRO A 92 17.56 -32.44 7.88
C PRO A 92 16.87 -31.14 8.32
N PHE A 93 15.54 -31.13 8.43
CA PHE A 93 14.79 -29.96 8.93
C PHE A 93 14.92 -29.77 10.43
N GLN A 94 15.04 -30.85 11.21
CA GLN A 94 15.20 -30.75 12.66
C GLN A 94 16.59 -30.24 13.03
N GLY A 95 17.64 -30.65 12.30
CA GLY A 95 18.99 -30.10 12.42
C GLY A 95 19.06 -28.60 12.11
N LEU A 96 18.36 -28.13 11.06
CA LEU A 96 18.24 -26.69 10.74
C LEU A 96 17.60 -25.87 11.88
N ILE A 97 16.55 -26.42 12.50
CA ILE A 97 15.89 -25.76 13.65
C ILE A 97 16.84 -25.71 14.86
N GLU A 98 17.58 -26.80 15.12
CA GLU A 98 18.53 -26.89 16.23
C GLU A 98 19.71 -25.92 16.06
N SER A 99 20.28 -25.82 14.86
CA SER A 99 21.38 -24.87 14.58
C SER A 99 20.92 -23.43 14.72
N ALA A 100 19.73 -23.08 14.21
CA ALA A 100 19.15 -21.76 14.37
C ALA A 100 18.89 -21.41 15.85
N ARG A 101 18.42 -22.38 16.66
CA ARG A 101 18.27 -22.20 18.11
C ARG A 101 19.61 -22.02 18.82
N GLY A 102 20.61 -22.82 18.46
CA GLY A 102 21.96 -22.72 19.02
C GLY A 102 22.53 -21.32 18.82
N ALA A 103 22.52 -20.82 17.58
CA ALA A 103 22.97 -19.47 17.25
C ALA A 103 22.18 -18.38 18.01
N ALA A 104 20.86 -18.55 18.14
CA ALA A 104 20.03 -17.59 18.89
C ALA A 104 20.31 -17.60 20.41
N LEU A 105 20.71 -18.74 20.98
CA LEU A 105 21.03 -18.89 22.40
C LEU A 105 22.44 -18.38 22.74
N GLU A 106 23.39 -18.46 21.82
CA GLU A 106 24.74 -17.88 21.99
C GLU A 106 24.71 -16.35 22.22
N GLU A 107 23.68 -15.67 21.69
CA GLU A 107 23.51 -14.23 21.91
C GLU A 107 22.95 -13.88 23.31
N VAL A 108 22.36 -14.85 24.02
CA VAL A 108 21.79 -14.65 25.37
C VAL A 108 22.90 -14.76 26.41
N ARG A 109 23.08 -13.71 27.22
CA ARG A 109 24.09 -13.70 28.29
C ARG A 109 23.47 -14.07 29.64
N PRO A 110 24.28 -14.53 30.62
CA PRO A 110 23.83 -14.64 32.00
C PRO A 110 23.24 -13.30 32.49
N GLY A 111 22.04 -13.32 33.07
CA GLY A 111 21.31 -12.11 33.48
C GLY A 111 20.30 -11.56 32.45
N ASP A 112 20.19 -12.16 31.26
CA ASP A 112 19.19 -11.79 30.25
C ASP A 112 17.90 -12.63 30.32
N GLU A 113 17.70 -13.44 31.36
CA GLU A 113 16.59 -14.42 31.46
C GLU A 113 15.21 -13.75 31.32
N ASP A 114 15.05 -12.56 31.93
CA ASP A 114 13.82 -11.76 31.83
C ASP A 114 13.83 -10.79 30.63
N ARG A 115 14.88 -10.80 29.81
CA ARG A 115 15.14 -9.85 28.72
C ARG A 115 15.08 -10.48 27.33
N VAL A 116 14.73 -11.75 27.25
CA VAL A 116 14.48 -12.49 26.01
C VAL A 116 13.07 -12.28 25.48
N PHE A 117 12.93 -12.24 24.14
CA PHE A 117 11.64 -12.01 23.49
C PHE A 117 10.63 -13.14 23.78
N TYR A 118 11.03 -14.41 23.68
CA TYR A 118 10.12 -15.55 23.91
C TYR A 118 9.53 -15.62 25.32
N ALA A 119 10.18 -15.02 26.33
CA ALA A 119 9.68 -15.00 27.71
C ALA A 119 8.64 -13.89 27.97
N LYS A 120 8.52 -12.91 27.07
CA LYS A 120 7.55 -11.82 27.22
C LYS A 120 6.11 -12.31 27.13
N LYS A 121 5.18 -11.52 27.66
CA LYS A 121 3.74 -11.82 27.53
C LYS A 121 3.35 -11.75 26.06
N TRP A 122 2.36 -12.55 25.65
CA TRP A 122 1.88 -12.58 24.26
C TRP A 122 1.56 -11.17 23.70
N TRP A 123 0.94 -10.30 24.51
CA TRP A 123 0.59 -8.94 24.07
C TRP A 123 1.83 -8.04 23.94
N GLN A 124 2.88 -8.25 24.74
CA GLN A 124 4.15 -7.55 24.59
C GLN A 124 4.84 -7.98 23.30
N LYS A 125 4.87 -9.29 23.01
CA LYS A 125 5.38 -9.81 21.73
C LYS A 125 4.62 -9.22 20.55
N ALA A 126 3.29 -9.20 20.62
CA ALA A 126 2.44 -8.64 19.59
C ALA A 126 2.71 -7.14 19.39
N LEU A 127 2.80 -6.34 20.45
CA LEU A 127 3.09 -4.90 20.34
C LEU A 127 4.49 -4.62 19.77
N ILE A 128 5.50 -5.42 20.15
CA ILE A 128 6.84 -5.31 19.55
C ILE A 128 6.77 -5.53 18.04
N MET A 129 6.09 -6.59 17.60
CA MET A 129 6.00 -6.95 16.19
C MET A 129 5.04 -6.06 15.40
N VAL A 130 4.00 -5.52 16.03
CA VAL A 130 3.12 -4.51 15.41
C VAL A 130 3.82 -3.15 15.30
N GLY A 131 4.82 -2.88 16.14
CA GLY A 131 5.52 -1.60 16.19
C GLY A 131 6.04 -1.11 14.84
N GLY A 132 6.68 -1.99 14.06
CA GLY A 132 7.17 -1.64 12.73
C GLY A 132 6.05 -1.34 11.72
N PRO A 133 5.15 -2.30 11.43
CA PRO A 133 4.02 -2.07 10.54
C PRO A 133 3.16 -0.87 10.94
N ALA A 134 2.94 -0.65 12.24
CA ALA A 134 2.22 0.51 12.74
C ALA A 134 2.93 1.83 12.41
N MET A 135 4.26 1.89 12.49
CA MET A 135 5.01 3.08 12.07
C MET A 135 4.80 3.38 10.59
N ASN A 136 4.81 2.36 9.73
CA ASN A 136 4.51 2.52 8.31
C ASN A 136 3.10 3.05 8.08
N LEU A 137 2.10 2.52 8.79
CA LEU A 137 0.72 3.02 8.69
C LEU A 137 0.60 4.47 9.17
N ILE A 138 1.31 4.85 10.25
CA ILE A 138 1.39 6.24 10.73
C ILE A 138 2.00 7.15 9.67
N LEU A 139 3.11 6.74 9.05
CA LEU A 139 3.74 7.48 7.97
C LEU A 139 2.83 7.61 6.75
N ALA A 140 2.10 6.55 6.39
CA ALA A 140 1.12 6.61 5.31
C ALA A 140 0.03 7.66 5.59
N VAL A 141 -0.58 7.63 6.79
CA VAL A 141 -1.57 8.63 7.22
C VAL A 141 -0.98 10.04 7.18
N LEU A 142 0.25 10.21 7.66
CA LEU A 142 0.95 11.50 7.65
C LEU A 142 1.15 12.02 6.22
N PHE A 143 1.65 11.19 5.30
CA PHE A 143 1.87 11.59 3.91
C PHE A 143 0.54 11.91 3.21
N PHE A 144 -0.51 11.11 3.41
CA PHE A 144 -1.83 11.42 2.85
C PHE A 144 -2.47 12.66 3.49
N ALA A 145 -2.23 12.94 4.77
CA ALA A 145 -2.65 14.19 5.40
C ALA A 145 -1.93 15.39 4.78
N ILE A 146 -0.60 15.31 4.58
CA ILE A 146 0.18 16.35 3.89
C ILE A 146 -0.35 16.56 2.47
N LEU A 147 -0.59 15.47 1.74
CA LEU A 147 -1.09 15.51 0.36
C LEU A 147 -2.48 16.14 0.28
N LEU A 148 -3.46 15.61 1.02
CA LEU A 148 -4.86 15.98 0.87
C LEU A 148 -5.20 17.29 1.58
N MET A 149 -4.66 17.51 2.78
CA MET A 149 -4.98 18.70 3.58
C MET A 149 -4.01 19.86 3.34
N GLY A 150 -2.72 19.56 3.10
CA GLY A 150 -1.67 20.57 2.93
C GLY A 150 -1.52 21.04 1.48
N ILE A 151 -1.23 20.10 0.58
CA ILE A 151 -0.97 20.40 -0.84
C ILE A 151 -2.29 20.57 -1.60
N GLY A 152 -3.24 19.66 -1.38
CA GLY A 152 -4.43 19.51 -2.18
C GLY A 152 -4.19 18.62 -3.40
N THR A 153 -5.29 18.13 -3.98
CA THR A 153 -5.25 17.30 -5.19
C THR A 153 -6.23 17.85 -6.21
N ASN A 154 -6.02 17.51 -7.50
CA ASN A 154 -6.96 17.85 -8.56
C ASN A 154 -8.29 17.14 -8.29
N GLN A 155 -9.32 17.92 -7.95
CA GLN A 155 -10.67 17.43 -7.76
C GLN A 155 -11.56 17.88 -8.91
N PRO A 156 -12.42 16.99 -9.44
CA PRO A 156 -13.45 17.36 -10.39
C PRO A 156 -14.35 18.45 -9.82
N GLN A 157 -14.61 19.48 -10.63
CA GLN A 157 -15.46 20.59 -10.25
C GLN A 157 -16.80 20.50 -11.00
N PRO A 158 -17.91 21.01 -10.43
CA PRO A 158 -19.18 21.16 -11.15
C PRO A 158 -19.13 22.32 -12.15
N VAL A 159 -18.01 22.43 -12.88
CA VAL A 159 -17.77 23.37 -13.97
C VAL A 159 -17.50 22.54 -15.21
N ILE A 160 -18.18 22.85 -16.31
CA ILE A 160 -18.03 22.10 -17.55
C ILE A 160 -16.70 22.47 -18.21
N ASN A 161 -15.85 21.49 -18.50
CA ASN A 161 -14.63 21.68 -19.27
C ASN A 161 -14.87 21.43 -20.76
N THR A 162 -15.46 20.29 -21.10
CA THR A 162 -15.86 19.98 -22.48
C THR A 162 -17.27 19.43 -22.55
N VAL A 163 -17.91 19.66 -23.69
CA VAL A 163 -19.22 19.12 -24.04
C VAL A 163 -19.02 18.16 -25.21
N ALA A 164 -19.34 16.89 -24.99
CA ALA A 164 -19.27 15.87 -26.04
C ALA A 164 -20.33 16.15 -27.11
N GLN A 165 -19.96 16.00 -28.38
CA GLN A 165 -20.86 16.35 -29.48
C GLN A 165 -21.93 15.27 -29.75
N CYS A 166 -21.59 14.00 -29.52
CA CYS A 166 -22.47 12.86 -29.77
C CYS A 166 -22.42 11.83 -28.64
N ILE A 167 -23.45 11.00 -28.58
CA ILE A 167 -23.55 9.89 -27.64
C ILE A 167 -22.78 8.70 -28.21
N VAL A 168 -21.69 8.32 -27.55
CA VAL A 168 -20.92 7.10 -27.86
C VAL A 168 -20.91 6.16 -26.65
N PRO A 169 -20.99 4.84 -26.84
CA PRO A 169 -20.88 3.88 -25.74
C PRO A 169 -19.45 3.84 -25.19
N ALA A 170 -19.27 3.43 -23.93
CA ALA A 170 -17.96 3.34 -23.28
C ALA A 170 -16.94 2.41 -23.97
N SER A 171 -17.39 1.52 -24.87
CA SER A 171 -16.49 0.70 -25.70
C SER A 171 -15.88 1.46 -26.87
N GLN A 172 -16.35 2.67 -27.17
CA GLN A 172 -15.97 3.48 -28.31
C GLN A 172 -15.53 4.91 -27.89
N SER A 173 -15.19 5.11 -26.62
CA SER A 173 -14.79 6.43 -26.09
C SER A 173 -13.52 7.02 -26.70
N GLU A 174 -12.75 6.23 -27.47
CA GLU A 174 -11.54 6.66 -28.16
C GLU A 174 -11.80 7.30 -29.54
N LEU A 175 -13.05 7.24 -30.04
CA LEU A 175 -13.41 7.89 -31.29
C LEU A 175 -13.21 9.41 -31.18
N LYS A 176 -12.34 9.96 -32.03
CA LYS A 176 -12.11 11.41 -32.11
C LYS A 176 -13.27 12.16 -32.75
N ASP A 177 -13.94 11.52 -33.70
CA ASP A 177 -15.03 12.09 -34.48
C ASP A 177 -16.35 11.38 -34.21
N CYS A 178 -17.44 12.14 -34.28
CA CYS A 178 -18.77 11.59 -34.15
C CYS A 178 -19.13 10.74 -35.39
N PRO A 179 -19.63 9.50 -35.20
CA PRO A 179 -20.19 8.74 -36.31
C PRO A 179 -21.29 9.54 -37.01
N ALA A 180 -21.41 9.42 -38.33
CA ALA A 180 -22.27 10.27 -39.17
C ALA A 180 -23.75 10.32 -38.73
N ASN A 181 -24.23 9.30 -38.01
CA ASN A 181 -25.61 9.19 -37.52
C ASN A 181 -25.71 9.12 -35.98
N ALA A 182 -24.66 9.52 -35.25
CA ALA A 182 -24.70 9.47 -33.80
C ALA A 182 -25.59 10.60 -33.25
N PRO A 183 -26.55 10.30 -32.34
CA PRO A 183 -27.41 11.32 -31.76
C PRO A 183 -26.59 12.31 -30.92
N GLN A 184 -26.99 13.58 -30.96
CA GLN A 184 -26.37 14.63 -30.14
C GLN A 184 -26.54 14.33 -28.64
N THR A 185 -25.56 14.73 -27.84
CA THR A 185 -25.66 14.61 -26.38
C THR A 185 -26.72 15.57 -25.82
N PRO A 186 -27.37 15.21 -24.70
CA PRO A 186 -28.29 16.12 -24.02
C PRO A 186 -27.67 17.47 -23.70
N ALA A 187 -26.39 17.50 -23.27
CA ALA A 187 -25.65 18.72 -23.00
C ALA A 187 -25.56 19.64 -24.22
N LYS A 188 -25.31 19.06 -25.40
CA LYS A 188 -25.27 19.82 -26.65
C LYS A 188 -26.66 20.33 -27.07
N GLN A 189 -27.70 19.52 -26.89
CA GLN A 189 -29.07 19.87 -27.25
C GLN A 189 -29.58 21.09 -26.47
N VAL A 190 -29.24 21.20 -25.19
CA VAL A 190 -29.64 22.35 -24.35
C VAL A 190 -28.64 23.51 -24.39
N GLY A 191 -27.58 23.43 -25.19
CA GLY A 191 -26.62 24.52 -25.37
C GLY A 191 -25.72 24.78 -24.16
N LEU A 192 -25.30 23.73 -23.45
CA LEU A 192 -24.23 23.86 -22.44
C LEU A 192 -22.92 24.23 -23.11
N LEU A 193 -22.13 25.04 -22.40
CA LEU A 193 -20.85 25.54 -22.87
C LEU A 193 -19.74 25.22 -21.85
N PRO A 194 -18.50 25.03 -22.30
CA PRO A 194 -17.33 25.11 -21.43
C PRO A 194 -17.36 26.38 -20.57
N GLY A 195 -17.07 26.24 -19.29
CA GLY A 195 -17.11 27.33 -18.30
C GLY A 195 -18.41 27.42 -17.49
N ASP A 196 -19.51 26.80 -17.95
CA ASP A 196 -20.75 26.76 -17.18
C ASP A 196 -20.56 26.06 -15.84
N ARG A 197 -20.93 26.70 -14.73
CA ARG A 197 -20.95 26.07 -13.41
C ARG A 197 -22.35 25.54 -13.10
N ILE A 198 -22.50 24.24 -12.92
CA ILE A 198 -23.77 23.64 -12.51
C ILE A 198 -23.97 23.91 -11.02
N VAL A 199 -24.97 24.73 -10.69
CA VAL A 199 -25.26 25.16 -9.30
C VAL A 199 -26.44 24.41 -8.69
N ALA A 200 -27.33 23.86 -9.53
CA ALA A 200 -28.42 23.00 -9.09
C ALA A 200 -28.83 21.99 -10.17
N PHE A 201 -29.23 20.79 -9.73
CA PHE A 201 -29.72 19.71 -10.58
C PHE A 201 -30.91 19.01 -9.88
N ASP A 202 -32.01 18.78 -10.60
CA ASP A 202 -33.25 18.21 -10.06
C ASP A 202 -33.78 18.94 -8.80
N GLY A 203 -33.64 20.27 -8.77
CA GLY A 203 -34.02 21.12 -7.64
C GLY A 203 -33.06 21.08 -6.43
N LYS A 204 -32.04 20.22 -6.43
CA LYS A 204 -31.01 20.14 -5.38
C LYS A 204 -29.83 21.04 -5.72
N ARG A 205 -29.29 21.75 -4.73
CA ARG A 205 -28.04 22.52 -4.89
C ARG A 205 -26.85 21.57 -5.03
N ILE A 206 -25.97 21.88 -5.97
CA ILE A 206 -24.76 21.11 -6.24
C ILE A 206 -23.56 21.87 -5.67
N GLY A 207 -22.91 21.26 -4.68
CA GLY A 207 -21.64 21.73 -4.13
C GLY A 207 -20.44 20.87 -4.57
N ASP A 208 -20.71 19.62 -4.95
CA ASP A 208 -19.69 18.61 -5.24
C ASP A 208 -20.00 17.91 -6.58
N TYR A 209 -18.96 17.57 -7.33
CA TYR A 209 -19.13 16.97 -8.65
C TYR A 209 -19.57 15.50 -8.57
N ARG A 210 -19.16 14.74 -7.55
CA ARG A 210 -19.55 13.34 -7.40
C ARG A 210 -21.06 13.22 -7.19
N ASP A 211 -21.63 14.06 -6.33
CA ASP A 211 -23.09 14.15 -6.13
C ASP A 211 -23.83 14.48 -7.44
N LEU A 212 -23.33 15.46 -8.21
CA LEU A 212 -23.88 15.76 -9.54
C LEU A 212 -23.81 14.56 -10.49
N GLN A 213 -22.67 13.85 -10.52
CA GLN A 213 -22.47 12.69 -11.38
C GLN A 213 -23.44 11.55 -11.03
N GLU A 214 -23.65 11.27 -9.75
CA GLU A 214 -24.60 10.27 -9.27
C GLU A 214 -26.03 10.66 -9.66
N GLN A 215 -26.43 11.91 -9.44
CA GLN A 215 -27.77 12.39 -9.81
C GLN A 215 -28.03 12.33 -11.33
N ILE A 216 -27.05 12.67 -12.17
CA ILE A 216 -27.17 12.53 -13.63
C ILE A 216 -27.38 11.06 -14.00
N ARG A 217 -26.62 10.14 -13.39
CA ARG A 217 -26.70 8.70 -13.67
C ARG A 217 -28.06 8.11 -13.27
N ASP A 218 -28.68 8.62 -12.21
CA ASP A 218 -30.01 8.22 -11.77
C ASP A 218 -31.16 8.86 -12.57
N ALA A 219 -30.86 9.91 -13.34
CA ALA A 219 -31.83 10.64 -14.16
C ALA A 219 -32.09 10.04 -15.54
N GLY A 220 -31.47 8.91 -15.89
CA GLY A 220 -31.59 8.30 -17.22
C GLY A 220 -33.03 8.10 -17.72
N GLY A 221 -33.36 8.77 -18.84
CA GLY A 221 -34.68 8.76 -19.47
C GLY A 221 -35.64 9.84 -18.96
N ARG A 222 -35.20 10.74 -18.07
CA ARG A 222 -36.01 11.84 -17.53
C ARG A 222 -35.52 13.19 -18.05
N THR A 223 -36.45 14.14 -18.18
CA THR A 223 -36.12 15.55 -18.37
C THR A 223 -36.04 16.23 -17.01
N VAL A 224 -34.89 16.79 -16.66
CA VAL A 224 -34.60 17.29 -15.31
C VAL A 224 -34.32 18.80 -15.35
N PRO A 225 -34.89 19.60 -14.44
CA PRO A 225 -34.54 21.01 -14.32
C PRO A 225 -33.11 21.15 -13.78
N MET A 226 -32.30 21.93 -14.48
CA MET A 226 -30.91 22.22 -14.12
C MET A 226 -30.68 23.72 -14.14
N THR A 227 -29.89 24.21 -13.19
CA THR A 227 -29.46 25.61 -13.15
C THR A 227 -27.95 25.66 -13.32
N VAL A 228 -27.50 26.44 -14.29
CA VAL A 228 -26.09 26.72 -14.52
C VAL A 228 -25.82 28.20 -14.31
N ARG A 229 -24.62 28.54 -13.85
CA ARG A 229 -24.14 29.90 -13.77
C ARG A 229 -23.18 30.15 -14.93
N ARG A 230 -23.55 31.10 -15.79
CA ARG A 230 -22.77 31.55 -16.95
C ARG A 230 -22.62 33.07 -16.85
N ASP A 231 -21.38 33.56 -16.90
CA ASP A 231 -21.06 35.00 -16.79
C ASP A 231 -21.72 35.69 -15.57
N GLY A 232 -21.82 34.96 -14.45
CA GLY A 232 -22.44 35.43 -13.21
C GLY A 232 -23.97 35.38 -13.16
N GLN A 233 -24.64 35.00 -14.25
CA GLN A 233 -26.10 34.86 -14.33
C GLN A 233 -26.53 33.40 -14.19
N ASP A 234 -27.60 33.16 -13.42
CA ASP A 234 -28.18 31.83 -13.25
C ASP A 234 -29.20 31.54 -14.39
N LEU A 235 -28.85 30.61 -15.26
CA LEU A 235 -29.66 30.14 -16.38
C LEU A 235 -30.34 28.81 -16.00
N ARG A 236 -31.66 28.77 -16.07
CA ARG A 236 -32.46 27.55 -15.86
C ARG A 236 -32.80 26.89 -17.18
N MET A 237 -32.65 25.58 -17.25
CA MET A 237 -32.92 24.78 -18.43
C MET A 237 -33.47 23.41 -18.05
N ASN A 238 -34.27 22.82 -18.93
CA ASN A 238 -34.80 21.46 -18.78
C ASN A 238 -33.98 20.51 -19.66
N VAL A 239 -33.28 19.57 -19.03
CA VAL A 239 -32.28 18.74 -19.70
C VAL A 239 -32.79 17.31 -19.88
N PRO A 240 -32.92 16.81 -21.13
CA PRO A 240 -33.40 15.45 -21.39
C PRO A 240 -32.28 14.44 -21.21
N ILE A 241 -32.08 13.94 -19.98
CA ILE A 241 -31.01 12.98 -19.67
C ILE A 241 -31.30 11.66 -20.38
N THR A 242 -30.40 11.25 -21.26
CA THR A 242 -30.53 9.99 -22.02
C THR A 242 -29.90 8.83 -21.27
N ARG A 243 -30.22 7.58 -21.64
CA ARG A 243 -29.53 6.39 -21.12
C ARG A 243 -28.36 6.02 -22.03
N ASN A 244 -27.22 5.70 -21.44
CA ASN A 244 -26.05 5.22 -22.16
C ASN A 244 -25.31 4.12 -21.36
N LYS A 245 -24.55 3.29 -22.08
CA LYS A 245 -23.66 2.28 -21.49
C LYS A 245 -22.35 2.93 -21.07
N MET A 246 -22.17 3.13 -19.76
CA MET A 246 -21.00 3.75 -19.15
C MET A 246 -20.29 2.76 -18.23
N ARG A 247 -19.00 2.99 -17.95
CA ARG A 247 -18.31 2.28 -16.86
C ARG A 247 -18.97 2.60 -15.51
N ASP A 248 -18.97 1.63 -14.60
CA ASP A 248 -19.40 1.79 -13.22
C ASP A 248 -18.43 2.75 -12.48
N LEU A 249 -18.93 3.48 -11.48
CA LEU A 249 -18.11 4.47 -10.75
C LEU A 249 -17.09 3.79 -9.83
N ASP A 250 -17.45 2.61 -9.30
CA ASP A 250 -16.64 1.89 -8.32
C ASP A 250 -15.91 0.69 -8.94
N ASN A 251 -16.27 0.30 -10.17
CA ASN A 251 -15.68 -0.83 -10.88
C ASN A 251 -15.51 -0.56 -12.39
N GLU A 252 -14.30 -0.18 -12.79
CA GLU A 252 -14.00 0.19 -14.18
C GLU A 252 -14.19 -0.94 -15.20
N ASP A 253 -14.16 -2.21 -14.77
CA ASP A 253 -14.36 -3.38 -15.64
C ASP A 253 -15.85 -3.67 -15.91
N LYS A 254 -16.74 -3.02 -15.17
CA LYS A 254 -18.18 -3.22 -15.26
C LYS A 254 -18.83 -2.11 -16.08
N ILE A 255 -19.60 -2.50 -17.11
CA ILE A 255 -20.42 -1.57 -17.89
C ILE A 255 -21.85 -1.61 -17.35
N VAL A 256 -22.40 -0.44 -17.03
CA VAL A 256 -23.76 -0.24 -16.53
C VAL A 256 -24.54 0.72 -17.42
N ASN A 257 -25.85 0.50 -17.51
CA ASN A 257 -26.75 1.38 -18.26
C ASN A 257 -27.30 2.47 -17.34
N VAL A 258 -26.84 3.70 -17.51
CA VAL A 258 -27.12 4.82 -16.61
C VAL A 258 -27.46 6.08 -17.40
N GLY A 259 -27.94 7.11 -16.71
CA GLY A 259 -28.12 8.44 -17.27
C GLY A 259 -26.81 9.07 -17.75
N PHE A 260 -26.90 9.80 -18.86
CA PHE A 260 -25.78 10.40 -19.55
C PHE A 260 -26.13 11.81 -20.03
N LEU A 261 -25.30 12.78 -19.65
CA LEU A 261 -25.45 14.18 -20.05
C LEU A 261 -24.50 14.55 -21.20
N GLY A 262 -23.27 14.01 -21.23
CA GLY A 262 -22.26 14.32 -22.24
C GLY A 262 -21.38 15.52 -21.90
N ILE A 263 -20.98 15.65 -20.64
CA ILE A 263 -20.04 16.68 -20.16
C ILE A 263 -18.81 16.04 -19.53
N THR A 264 -17.68 16.75 -19.56
CA THR A 264 -16.53 16.46 -18.69
C THR A 264 -16.33 17.61 -17.71
N PRO A 265 -15.94 17.31 -16.46
CA PRO A 265 -15.68 18.35 -15.47
C PRO A 265 -14.35 19.05 -15.72
N GLY A 266 -14.28 20.32 -15.36
CA GLY A 266 -13.02 20.98 -15.04
C GLY A 266 -12.41 20.36 -13.79
N SER A 267 -11.11 20.59 -13.60
CA SER A 267 -10.41 20.17 -12.39
C SER A 267 -9.79 21.38 -11.72
N ALA A 268 -9.85 21.43 -10.40
CA ALA A 268 -9.15 22.42 -9.60
C ALA A 268 -8.41 21.73 -8.45
N VAL A 269 -7.27 22.28 -8.06
CA VAL A 269 -6.55 21.80 -6.87
C VAL A 269 -7.32 22.24 -5.64
N GLU A 270 -7.84 21.29 -4.88
CA GLU A 270 -8.55 21.56 -3.64
C GLU A 270 -7.93 20.81 -2.46
N ARG A 271 -7.92 21.49 -1.31
CA ARG A 271 -7.55 20.91 -0.02
C ARG A 271 -8.78 20.27 0.60
N GLN A 272 -8.58 19.09 1.16
CA GLN A 272 -9.63 18.27 1.73
C GLN A 272 -9.51 18.22 3.25
N GLY A 273 -10.58 17.79 3.92
CA GLY A 273 -10.61 17.62 5.36
C GLY A 273 -10.05 16.26 5.82
N PRO A 274 -9.92 16.06 7.14
CA PRO A 274 -9.43 14.80 7.72
C PRO A 274 -10.32 13.59 7.39
N GLY A 275 -11.62 13.80 7.15
CA GLY A 275 -12.53 12.75 6.69
C GLY A 275 -12.10 12.13 5.36
N ALA A 276 -11.54 12.93 4.44
CA ALA A 276 -11.06 12.44 3.16
C ALA A 276 -9.75 11.64 3.30
N VAL A 277 -8.90 11.98 4.27
CA VAL A 277 -7.72 11.17 4.62
C VAL A 277 -8.16 9.80 5.12
N ALA A 278 -9.16 9.76 6.01
CA ALA A 278 -9.69 8.50 6.55
C ALA A 278 -10.32 7.62 5.46
N SER A 279 -11.15 8.19 4.58
CA SER A 279 -11.76 7.44 3.47
C SER A 279 -10.70 6.94 2.49
N THR A 280 -9.76 7.80 2.08
CA THR A 280 -8.66 7.42 1.18
C THR A 280 -7.81 6.30 1.78
N MET A 281 -7.47 6.39 3.07
CA MET A 281 -6.73 5.33 3.75
C MET A 281 -7.52 4.03 3.81
N GLY A 282 -8.83 4.08 4.06
CA GLY A 282 -9.71 2.90 4.06
C GLY A 282 -9.79 2.23 2.69
N ASP A 283 -9.98 3.01 1.63
CA ASP A 283 -10.06 2.54 0.26
C ASP A 283 -8.72 1.93 -0.20
N LEU A 284 -7.62 2.64 0.02
CA LEU A 284 -6.29 2.15 -0.33
C LEU A 284 -5.91 0.91 0.46
N THR A 285 -6.29 0.84 1.75
CA THR A 285 -6.07 -0.36 2.57
C THR A 285 -6.80 -1.56 1.99
N SER A 286 -8.08 -1.37 1.62
CA SER A 286 -8.92 -2.43 1.06
C SER A 286 -8.39 -2.92 -0.29
N ARG A 287 -8.01 -1.98 -1.18
CA ARG A 287 -7.41 -2.30 -2.48
C ARG A 287 -6.07 -3.02 -2.32
N THR A 288 -5.21 -2.54 -1.42
CA THR A 288 -3.89 -3.13 -1.17
C THR A 288 -4.02 -4.53 -0.57
N ALA A 289 -4.90 -4.72 0.41
CA ALA A 289 -5.19 -6.05 0.98
C ALA A 289 -5.73 -7.02 -0.09
N GLY A 290 -6.64 -6.56 -0.95
CA GLY A 290 -7.13 -7.34 -2.09
C GLY A 290 -6.03 -7.69 -3.09
N ALA A 291 -5.10 -6.76 -3.36
CA ALA A 291 -3.95 -7.00 -4.21
C ALA A 291 -2.98 -8.03 -3.59
N LEU A 292 -2.74 -7.98 -2.28
CA LEU A 292 -1.92 -8.96 -1.56
C LEU A 292 -2.47 -10.39 -1.65
N VAL A 293 -3.80 -10.55 -1.57
CA VAL A 293 -4.43 -11.88 -1.74
C VAL A 293 -4.27 -12.40 -3.17
N ARG A 294 -4.39 -11.52 -4.17
CA ARG A 294 -4.25 -11.87 -5.60
C ARG A 294 -2.79 -11.92 -6.06
N MET A 295 -1.85 -11.59 -5.17
CA MET A 295 -0.42 -11.47 -5.47
C MET A 295 0.14 -12.74 -6.13
N PRO A 296 -0.07 -13.96 -5.61
CA PRO A 296 0.49 -15.17 -6.24
C PRO A 296 0.04 -15.36 -7.69
N GLN A 297 -1.24 -15.08 -7.98
CA GLN A 297 -1.78 -15.16 -9.34
C GLN A 297 -1.18 -14.10 -10.26
N LYS A 298 -1.04 -12.85 -9.79
CA LYS A 298 -0.44 -11.76 -10.57
C LYS A 298 1.04 -12.00 -10.87
N MET A 299 1.78 -12.71 -9.99
CA MET A 299 3.18 -13.08 -10.27
C MET A 299 3.34 -14.02 -11.47
N VAL A 300 2.35 -14.88 -11.75
CA VAL A 300 2.37 -15.73 -12.95
C VAL A 300 2.32 -14.87 -14.22
N GLY A 301 1.50 -13.82 -14.22
CA GLY A 301 1.49 -12.85 -15.32
C GLY A 301 2.83 -12.14 -15.51
N VAL A 302 3.50 -11.77 -14.40
CA VAL A 302 4.86 -11.20 -14.48
C VAL A 302 5.85 -12.19 -15.09
N TRP A 303 5.77 -13.47 -14.71
CA TRP A 303 6.62 -14.51 -15.27
C TRP A 303 6.42 -14.66 -16.79
N ASN A 304 5.17 -14.77 -17.23
CA ASN A 304 4.85 -14.89 -18.65
C ASN A 304 5.26 -13.65 -19.44
N ALA A 305 5.12 -12.45 -18.87
CA ALA A 305 5.60 -11.23 -19.51
C ALA A 305 7.13 -11.16 -19.56
N ALA A 306 7.82 -11.68 -18.54
CA ALA A 306 9.29 -11.66 -18.48
C ALA A 306 9.95 -12.69 -19.43
N PHE A 307 9.35 -13.87 -19.59
CA PHE A 307 9.98 -14.99 -20.31
C PHE A 307 9.16 -15.56 -21.47
N GLY A 308 7.86 -15.29 -21.52
CA GLY A 308 6.92 -15.84 -22.51
C GLY A 308 6.55 -14.88 -23.65
N GLY A 309 7.05 -13.63 -23.62
CA GLY A 309 6.77 -12.62 -24.65
C GLY A 309 5.38 -11.96 -24.55
N GLU A 310 4.64 -12.21 -23.46
CA GLU A 310 3.39 -11.50 -23.18
C GLU A 310 3.65 -10.03 -22.81
N GLU A 311 2.66 -9.17 -23.06
CA GLU A 311 2.75 -7.77 -22.64
C GLU A 311 2.64 -7.63 -21.12
N ARG A 312 3.32 -6.61 -20.60
CA ARG A 312 3.36 -6.34 -19.18
C ARG A 312 2.06 -5.70 -18.71
N ASP A 313 1.28 -6.41 -17.88
CA ASP A 313 0.05 -5.87 -17.26
C ASP A 313 0.36 -4.54 -16.52
N PRO A 314 -0.23 -3.40 -16.93
CA PRO A 314 -0.04 -2.10 -16.28
C PRO A 314 -0.52 -2.06 -14.83
N ASN A 315 -1.51 -2.88 -14.49
CA ASN A 315 -2.05 -3.04 -13.14
C ASN A 315 -1.37 -4.19 -12.38
N GLY A 316 -0.29 -4.72 -12.94
CA GLY A 316 0.50 -5.76 -12.33
C GLY A 316 1.38 -5.23 -11.18
N PRO A 317 2.01 -6.14 -10.43
CA PRO A 317 2.84 -5.81 -9.27
C PRO A 317 4.16 -5.19 -9.74
N ILE A 318 4.64 -4.11 -9.12
CA ILE A 318 5.86 -3.42 -9.54
C ILE A 318 6.90 -3.54 -8.42
N GLY A 319 8.15 -3.79 -8.78
CA GLY A 319 9.25 -3.86 -7.83
C GLY A 319 9.80 -2.47 -7.46
N VAL A 320 10.79 -2.45 -6.56
CA VAL A 320 11.44 -1.21 -6.10
C VAL A 320 12.11 -0.45 -7.25
N VAL A 321 12.65 -1.18 -8.23
CA VAL A 321 13.29 -0.61 -9.42
C VAL A 321 12.25 0.06 -10.32
N GLY A 322 11.13 -0.62 -10.61
CA GLY A 322 10.05 -0.06 -11.42
C GLY A 322 9.45 1.19 -10.78
N VAL A 323 9.20 1.16 -9.47
CA VAL A 323 8.72 2.34 -8.73
C VAL A 323 9.71 3.51 -8.80
N SER A 324 11.00 3.25 -8.65
CA SER A 324 12.04 4.30 -8.75
C SER A 324 12.13 4.88 -10.16
N ARG A 325 11.97 4.03 -11.19
CA ARG A 325 11.92 4.44 -12.60
C ARG A 325 10.72 5.33 -12.88
N ILE A 326 9.53 4.91 -12.47
CA ILE A 326 8.30 5.72 -12.62
C ILE A 326 8.47 7.07 -11.91
N GLY A 327 9.06 7.09 -10.71
CA GLY A 327 9.40 8.33 -10.00
C GLY A 327 10.37 9.22 -10.80
N GLY A 328 11.36 8.63 -11.45
CA GLY A 328 12.28 9.34 -12.34
C GLY A 328 11.60 9.90 -13.59
N GLU A 329 10.79 9.10 -14.28
CA GLU A 329 10.02 9.52 -15.46
C GLU A 329 9.11 10.70 -15.12
N PHE A 330 8.37 10.61 -14.01
CA PHE A 330 7.49 11.68 -13.55
C PHE A 330 8.24 12.96 -13.14
N ALA A 331 9.43 12.84 -12.54
CA ALA A 331 10.27 13.99 -12.25
C ALA A 331 10.80 14.68 -13.52
N ALA A 332 11.09 13.90 -14.55
CA ALA A 332 11.64 14.38 -15.81
C ALA A 332 10.60 14.95 -16.77
N ASP A 333 9.31 14.73 -16.53
CA ASP A 333 8.25 15.25 -17.38
C ASP A 333 8.09 16.78 -17.20
N ASP A 334 8.47 17.54 -18.21
CA ASP A 334 8.41 19.01 -18.20
C ASP A 334 6.99 19.57 -18.37
N THR A 335 6.01 18.73 -18.74
CA THR A 335 4.60 19.14 -18.85
C THR A 335 3.91 19.26 -17.49
N ILE A 336 4.49 18.66 -16.46
CA ILE A 336 3.90 18.59 -15.11
C ILE A 336 4.46 19.72 -14.24
N ALA A 337 3.57 20.49 -13.61
CA ALA A 337 3.96 21.58 -12.73
C ALA A 337 4.74 21.06 -11.51
N GLY A 338 5.70 21.86 -11.00
CA GLY A 338 6.55 21.46 -9.86
C GLY A 338 5.76 21.08 -8.60
N SER A 339 4.65 21.76 -8.32
CA SER A 339 3.76 21.43 -7.20
C SER A 339 3.06 20.07 -7.37
N GLN A 340 2.69 19.71 -8.60
CA GLN A 340 2.10 18.41 -8.93
C GLN A 340 3.14 17.29 -8.84
N LYS A 341 4.40 17.56 -9.19
CA LYS A 341 5.55 16.65 -8.94
C LYS A 341 5.69 16.33 -7.46
N VAL A 342 5.69 17.35 -6.60
CA VAL A 342 5.78 17.16 -5.15
C VAL A 342 4.58 16.35 -4.63
N ALA A 343 3.36 16.68 -5.06
CA ALA A 343 2.14 15.94 -4.69
C ALA A 343 2.26 14.44 -5.03
N TYR A 344 2.74 14.13 -6.24
CA TYR A 344 2.95 12.75 -6.68
C TYR A 344 3.97 12.01 -5.81
N PHE A 345 5.12 12.63 -5.50
CA PHE A 345 6.10 11.99 -4.62
C PHE A 345 5.57 11.74 -3.20
N VAL A 346 4.81 12.67 -2.64
CA VAL A 346 4.16 12.49 -1.33
C VAL A 346 3.15 11.34 -1.39
N MET A 347 2.33 11.29 -2.44
CA MET A 347 1.39 10.18 -2.68
C MET A 347 2.12 8.83 -2.80
N LEU A 348 3.23 8.79 -3.53
CA LEU A 348 4.03 7.59 -3.73
C LEU A 348 4.64 7.10 -2.42
N LEU A 349 5.24 7.99 -1.63
CA LEU A 349 5.77 7.64 -0.31
C LEU A 349 4.65 7.15 0.63
N GLY A 350 3.49 7.79 0.62
CA GLY A 350 2.33 7.36 1.42
C GLY A 350 1.83 5.96 1.04
N SER A 351 1.63 5.72 -0.25
CA SER A 351 1.17 4.41 -0.76
C SER A 351 2.19 3.30 -0.54
N LEU A 352 3.49 3.55 -0.72
CA LEU A 352 4.55 2.59 -0.43
C LEU A 352 4.60 2.25 1.06
N ASN A 353 4.50 3.24 1.94
CA ASN A 353 4.44 2.99 3.38
C ASN A 353 3.23 2.12 3.74
N LEU A 354 2.05 2.43 3.20
CA LEU A 354 0.86 1.61 3.41
C LEU A 354 1.07 0.16 2.93
N ALA A 355 1.59 -0.02 1.72
CA ALA A 355 1.85 -1.34 1.15
C ALA A 355 2.85 -2.15 1.97
N VAL A 356 3.98 -1.55 2.37
CA VAL A 356 4.99 -2.21 3.21
C VAL A 356 4.42 -2.54 4.59
N GLY A 357 3.63 -1.64 5.18
CA GLY A 357 2.96 -1.89 6.46
C GLY A 357 2.00 -3.08 6.39
N LEU A 358 1.14 -3.13 5.37
CA LEU A 358 0.20 -4.24 5.19
C LEU A 358 0.89 -5.55 4.82
N PHE A 359 1.93 -5.49 3.98
CA PHE A 359 2.71 -6.68 3.63
C PHE A 359 3.35 -7.31 4.86
N ASN A 360 3.95 -6.50 5.76
CA ASN A 360 4.54 -7.03 6.98
C ASN A 360 3.52 -7.57 8.00
N LEU A 361 2.22 -7.26 7.86
CA LEU A 361 1.16 -7.87 8.68
C LEU A 361 0.71 -9.24 8.18
N VAL A 362 1.15 -9.68 6.99
CA VAL A 362 0.82 -11.00 6.44
C VAL A 362 1.34 -12.09 7.41
N PRO A 363 0.51 -13.09 7.80
CA PRO A 363 0.83 -14.06 8.84
C PRO A 363 1.82 -15.15 8.39
N LEU A 364 2.99 -14.73 7.92
CA LEU A 364 4.09 -15.57 7.48
C LEU A 364 5.34 -15.19 8.27
N LEU A 365 6.08 -16.18 8.78
CA LEU A 365 7.23 -15.95 9.67
C LEU A 365 8.41 -15.14 9.10
N PRO A 366 8.68 -15.09 7.77
CA PRO A 366 9.66 -14.14 7.24
C PRO A 366 9.28 -12.67 7.47
N LEU A 367 8.01 -12.41 7.82
CA LEU A 367 7.42 -11.10 8.06
C LEU A 367 6.99 -11.00 9.54
N ASP A 368 6.74 -9.78 10.00
CA ASP A 368 6.33 -9.55 11.40
C ASP A 368 5.03 -10.25 11.76
N GLY A 369 4.10 -10.30 10.80
CA GLY A 369 2.79 -10.92 10.91
C GLY A 369 2.86 -12.39 11.35
N GLY A 370 3.91 -13.14 10.98
CA GLY A 370 4.09 -14.50 11.47
C GLY A 370 4.38 -14.57 12.97
N HIS A 371 5.15 -13.63 13.50
CA HIS A 371 5.41 -13.52 14.94
C HIS A 371 4.18 -13.02 15.70
N ILE A 372 3.44 -12.07 15.11
CA ILE A 372 2.14 -11.61 15.62
C ILE A 372 1.17 -12.80 15.69
N ALA A 373 1.04 -13.58 14.62
CA ALA A 373 0.19 -14.77 14.58
C ALA A 373 0.61 -15.79 15.64
N GLY A 374 1.91 -16.04 15.80
CA GLY A 374 2.44 -16.88 16.88
C GLY A 374 2.05 -16.40 18.28
N ALA A 375 2.11 -15.09 18.53
CA ALA A 375 1.70 -14.49 19.80
C ALA A 375 0.18 -14.57 20.02
N LEU A 376 -0.63 -14.36 18.98
CA LEU A 376 -2.08 -14.51 19.05
C LEU A 376 -2.48 -15.97 19.33
N LEU A 377 -1.81 -16.93 18.68
CA LEU A 377 -1.99 -18.36 18.99
C LEU A 377 -1.61 -18.70 20.44
N GLU A 378 -0.58 -18.06 21.00
CA GLU A 378 -0.25 -18.18 22.42
C GLU A 378 -1.40 -17.67 23.30
N ALA A 379 -1.98 -16.50 22.97
CA ALA A 379 -3.11 -15.92 23.67
C ALA A 379 -4.33 -16.86 23.68
N VAL A 380 -4.67 -17.42 22.51
CA VAL A 380 -5.79 -18.38 22.36
C VAL A 380 -5.55 -19.63 23.19
N LYS A 381 -4.35 -20.22 23.14
CA LYS A 381 -4.03 -21.43 23.93
C LYS A 381 -4.10 -21.17 25.43
N LYS A 382 -3.61 -20.03 25.90
CA LYS A 382 -3.69 -19.63 27.31
C LYS A 382 -5.12 -19.37 27.75
N LEU A 383 -5.93 -18.72 26.92
CA LEU A 383 -7.35 -18.51 27.18
C LEU A 383 -8.10 -19.84 27.29
N PHE A 384 -7.88 -20.76 26.35
CA PHE A 384 -8.45 -22.11 26.39
C PHE A 384 -8.03 -22.87 27.66
N ALA A 385 -6.74 -22.88 27.99
CA ALA A 385 -6.25 -23.53 29.21
C ALA A 385 -6.92 -22.94 30.47
N LYS A 386 -7.09 -21.62 30.54
CA LYS A 386 -7.78 -20.95 31.64
C LYS A 386 -9.26 -21.34 31.73
N ILE A 387 -9.98 -21.38 30.60
CA ILE A 387 -11.40 -21.77 30.55
C ILE A 387 -11.59 -23.22 31.03
N PHE A 388 -10.72 -24.12 30.58
CA PHE A 388 -10.78 -25.55 30.92
C PHE A 388 -9.98 -25.94 32.17
N ARG A 389 -9.50 -24.97 32.96
CA ARG A 389 -8.68 -25.18 34.17
C ARG A 389 -7.49 -26.13 33.97
N ARG A 390 -6.87 -26.07 32.78
CA ARG A 390 -5.65 -26.82 32.44
C ARG A 390 -4.39 -26.02 32.80
N PRO A 391 -3.23 -26.68 32.99
CA PRO A 391 -1.95 -26.00 33.20
C PRO A 391 -1.59 -25.04 32.06
N ASP A 392 -0.82 -23.98 32.36
CA ASP A 392 -0.37 -23.02 31.34
C ASP A 392 0.45 -23.75 30.25
N PRO A 393 0.02 -23.70 28.97
CA PRO A 393 0.72 -24.37 27.88
C PRO A 393 2.10 -23.76 27.57
N GLY A 394 2.46 -22.63 28.17
CA GLY A 394 3.70 -21.90 27.93
C GLY A 394 3.68 -21.10 26.62
N TYR A 395 4.86 -20.72 26.12
CA TYR A 395 5.00 -20.01 24.86
C TYR A 395 4.78 -20.93 23.64
N VAL A 396 4.34 -20.34 22.53
CA VAL A 396 4.28 -21.05 21.24
C VAL A 396 5.67 -21.13 20.62
N ASP A 397 6.08 -22.36 20.29
CA ASP A 397 7.36 -22.65 19.64
C ASP A 397 7.29 -22.33 18.15
N VAL A 398 7.50 -21.05 17.81
CA VAL A 398 7.52 -20.56 16.42
C VAL A 398 8.65 -21.19 15.60
N ALA A 399 9.70 -21.72 16.24
CA ALA A 399 10.79 -22.37 15.54
C ALA A 399 10.34 -23.63 14.77
N LYS A 400 9.21 -24.25 15.16
CA LYS A 400 8.62 -25.37 14.41
C LYS A 400 8.17 -25.01 13.00
N ALA A 401 7.92 -23.73 12.73
CA ALA A 401 7.53 -23.25 11.42
C ALA A 401 8.72 -22.77 10.57
N LEU A 402 9.98 -22.85 11.07
CA LEU A 402 11.18 -22.49 10.30
C LEU A 402 11.30 -23.18 8.93
N PRO A 403 10.94 -24.47 8.73
CA PRO A 403 10.97 -25.07 7.40
C PRO A 403 10.06 -24.32 6.41
N VAL A 404 8.84 -23.97 6.85
CA VAL A 404 7.91 -23.17 6.05
C VAL A 404 8.44 -21.76 5.86
N THR A 405 9.05 -21.16 6.89
CA THR A 405 9.72 -19.86 6.81
C THR A 405 10.77 -19.83 5.71
N TYR A 406 11.65 -20.84 5.63
CA TYR A 406 12.70 -20.87 4.61
C TYR A 406 12.15 -21.07 3.20
N VAL A 407 11.17 -21.96 3.02
CA VAL A 407 10.48 -22.11 1.74
C VAL A 407 9.85 -20.79 1.32
N MET A 408 9.17 -20.12 2.24
CA MET A 408 8.47 -18.89 1.92
C MET A 408 9.42 -17.71 1.71
N ALA A 409 10.52 -17.63 2.46
CA ALA A 409 11.59 -16.68 2.21
C ALA A 409 12.21 -16.89 0.81
N ALA A 410 12.44 -18.15 0.41
CA ALA A 410 12.93 -18.45 -0.93
C ALA A 410 11.94 -18.02 -2.01
N VAL A 411 10.64 -18.28 -1.83
CA VAL A 411 9.58 -17.80 -2.73
C VAL A 411 9.59 -16.27 -2.84
N LEU A 412 9.66 -15.56 -1.72
CA LEU A 412 9.69 -14.09 -1.70
C LEU A 412 10.96 -13.53 -2.38
N ILE A 413 12.11 -14.18 -2.19
CA ILE A 413 13.37 -13.80 -2.86
C ILE A 413 13.24 -14.01 -4.37
N VAL A 414 12.71 -15.15 -4.81
CA VAL A 414 12.49 -15.43 -6.24
C VAL A 414 11.48 -14.45 -6.84
N MET A 415 10.39 -14.16 -6.14
CA MET A 415 9.40 -13.15 -6.55
C MET A 415 10.02 -11.76 -6.66
N GLY A 416 10.81 -11.34 -5.67
CA GLY A 416 11.51 -10.06 -5.68
C GLY A 416 12.53 -9.98 -6.83
N GLY A 417 13.29 -11.05 -7.04
CA GLY A 417 14.23 -11.16 -8.17
C GLY A 417 13.53 -11.10 -9.53
N LEU A 418 12.38 -11.78 -9.66
CA LEU A 418 11.55 -11.73 -10.86
C LEU A 418 11.03 -10.31 -11.14
N LEU A 419 10.56 -9.61 -10.12
CA LEU A 419 10.11 -8.22 -10.25
C LEU A 419 11.25 -7.29 -10.67
N ILE A 420 12.43 -7.41 -10.03
CA ILE A 420 13.62 -6.63 -10.40
C ILE A 420 14.00 -6.92 -11.86
N TYR A 421 14.01 -8.18 -12.27
CA TYR A 421 14.30 -8.56 -13.65
C TYR A 421 13.27 -7.98 -14.62
N ALA A 422 11.97 -8.18 -14.35
CA ALA A 422 10.90 -7.65 -15.18
C ALA A 422 10.96 -6.13 -15.29
N ASP A 423 11.18 -5.40 -14.18
CA ASP A 423 11.27 -3.94 -14.18
C ASP A 423 12.48 -3.41 -14.98
N LEU A 424 13.57 -4.19 -15.08
CA LEU A 424 14.76 -3.82 -15.85
C LEU A 424 14.61 -4.11 -17.35
N PHE A 425 14.05 -5.28 -17.71
CA PHE A 425 14.05 -5.78 -19.08
C PHE A 425 12.69 -5.67 -19.80
N ASN A 426 11.58 -5.72 -19.06
CA ASN A 426 10.21 -5.53 -19.59
C ASN A 426 9.39 -4.58 -18.66
N PRO A 427 9.79 -3.30 -18.58
CA PRO A 427 9.20 -2.33 -17.66
C PRO A 427 7.74 -2.03 -17.97
N VAL A 428 6.95 -1.76 -16.92
CA VAL A 428 5.64 -1.13 -17.09
C VAL A 428 5.86 0.28 -17.69
N ARG A 429 5.18 0.58 -18.79
CA ARG A 429 5.20 1.91 -19.42
C ARG A 429 3.96 2.67 -18.98
N VAL A 430 4.17 3.75 -18.24
CA VAL A 430 3.07 4.63 -17.77
C VAL A 430 2.73 5.70 -18.82
N THR A 431 3.67 6.00 -19.72
CA THR A 431 3.53 6.98 -20.80
C THR A 431 3.96 6.38 -22.14
N GLY A 432 3.12 5.52 -22.74
CA GLY A 432 3.34 4.97 -24.10
C GLY A 432 4.40 3.88 -24.22
#